data_AF-K2PTM9-F1
#
_entry.id   AF-K2PTM9-F1
#
_cell.length_a   1.000
_cell.length_b   1.000
_cell.length_c   1.000
_cell.angle_alpha   90.00
_cell.angle_beta   90.00
_cell.angle_gamma   90.00
#
_symmetry.space_group_name_H-M   'P 1'
#
loop_
_entity.id
_entity.type
_entity.pdbx_description
1 polymer ?
#
loop_
_entity_poly.entity_id
_entity_poly.type
_entity_poly.pdbx_seq_one_letter_code
_entity_poly.pdbx_strand_id
1 'polypeptide(L)' 'MSYIGNLLDLPTWINNLNVFHHISRLPVETMDWNNFILILALALIFAVMGMFAYRQRDLIGD' A
#
# COMPACT_ATOMS: atom_id res chain seq x y z
N MET A 1 -9.58 9.93 -5.34
CA MET A 1 -8.77 11.08 -5.82
C MET A 1 -8.18 11.80 -4.63
N SER A 2 -6.86 11.74 -4.45
CA SER A 2 -6.17 12.63 -3.50
C SER A 2 -6.18 14.02 -4.13
N TYR A 3 -6.62 15.05 -3.40
CA TYR A 3 -6.68 16.45 -3.87
C TYR A 3 -5.35 16.88 -4.52
N ILE A 4 -4.23 16.44 -3.95
CA ILE A 4 -2.87 16.73 -4.42
C ILE A 4 -2.58 16.08 -5.79
N GLY A 5 -3.10 14.88 -6.05
CA GLY A 5 -2.83 14.17 -7.31
C GLY A 5 -3.44 14.85 -8.53
N ASN A 6 -4.64 15.41 -8.38
CA ASN A 6 -5.30 16.21 -9.41
C ASN A 6 -4.67 17.60 -9.55
N LEU A 7 -4.22 18.21 -8.44
CA LEU A 7 -3.57 19.52 -8.46
C LEU A 7 -2.22 19.51 -9.19
N LEU A 8 -1.52 18.37 -9.14
CA LEU A 8 -0.19 18.19 -9.74
C LEU A 8 -0.24 17.49 -11.11
N ASP A 9 -1.43 17.25 -11.67
CA ASP A 9 -1.63 16.51 -12.93
C ASP A 9 -0.84 15.18 -12.98
N LEU A 10 -0.84 14.43 -11.87
CA LEU A 10 -0.04 13.21 -11.78
C LEU A 10 -0.59 12.15 -12.75
N PRO A 11 0.30 11.39 -13.43
CA PRO A 11 -0.12 10.29 -14.28
C PRO A 11 -0.89 9.23 -13.49
N THR A 12 -1.84 8.59 -14.17
CA THR A 12 -2.82 7.67 -13.56
C THR A 12 -2.18 6.52 -12.77
N TRP A 13 -1.03 6.02 -13.22
CA TRP A 13 -0.31 4.95 -12.52
C TRP A 13 0.18 5.38 -11.13
N ILE A 14 0.52 6.65 -10.91
CA ILE A 14 0.90 7.17 -9.58
C ILE A 14 -0.32 7.23 -8.67
N ASN A 15 -1.46 7.66 -9.21
CA ASN A 15 -2.71 7.69 -8.45
C ASN A 15 -3.14 6.28 -7.99
N ASN A 16 -2.84 5.25 -8.78
CA ASN A 16 -3.12 3.86 -8.43
C ASN A 16 -2.26 3.33 -7.27
N LEU A 17 -1.14 3.96 -6.93
CA LEU A 17 -0.31 3.57 -5.78
C LEU A 17 -0.94 3.95 -4.44
N ASN A 18 -1.99 4.78 -4.44
CA ASN A 18 -2.69 5.13 -3.21
C ASN A 18 -3.53 3.94 -2.71
N VAL A 19 -2.97 3.16 -1.79
CA VAL A 19 -3.64 2.00 -1.18
C VAL A 19 -4.99 2.36 -0.55
N PHE A 20 -5.14 3.55 0.04
CA PHE A 20 -6.42 4.00 0.62
C PHE A 20 -7.52 4.21 -0.43
N HIS A 21 -7.16 4.35 -1.70
CA HIS A 21 -8.14 4.42 -2.77
C HIS A 21 -8.85 3.07 -2.99
N HIS A 22 -8.20 1.95 -2.62
CA HIS A 22 -8.69 0.60 -2.87
C HIS A 22 -9.48 0.02 -1.68
N ILE A 23 -9.56 0.77 -0.57
CA ILE A 23 -10.31 0.38 0.63
C ILE A 23 -11.77 0.82 0.46
N SER A 24 -12.71 -0.12 0.64
CA SER A 24 -14.14 0.15 0.60
C SER A 24 -14.57 1.16 1.65
N ARG A 25 -15.38 2.15 1.26
CA ARG A 25 -15.88 3.19 2.17
C ARG A 25 -17.14 2.73 2.88
N LEU A 26 -17.01 1.99 3.98
CA LEU A 26 -18.17 1.55 4.75
C LEU A 26 -18.81 2.71 5.55
N PRO A 27 -20.15 2.79 5.66
CA PRO A 27 -21.16 1.91 5.06
C PRO A 27 -21.65 2.37 3.65
N VAL A 28 -21.00 3.37 3.04
CA VAL A 28 -21.40 3.95 1.74
C VAL A 28 -21.26 2.93 0.60
N GLU A 29 -20.23 2.11 0.66
CA GLU A 29 -19.95 1.02 -0.27
C GLU A 29 -20.04 -0.32 0.45
N THR A 30 -20.39 -1.39 -0.27
CA THR A 30 -20.30 -2.75 0.25
C THR A 30 -18.83 -3.17 0.40
N MET A 31 -18.55 -4.06 1.34
CA MET A 31 -17.20 -4.58 1.56
C MET A 31 -16.70 -5.34 0.32
N ASP A 32 -15.58 -4.89 -0.23
CA ASP A 32 -14.81 -5.60 -1.26
C ASP A 32 -13.73 -6.46 -0.59
N TRP A 33 -14.07 -7.74 -0.36
CA TRP A 33 -13.17 -8.71 0.25
C TRP A 33 -11.95 -9.03 -0.62
N ASN A 34 -12.07 -8.91 -1.94
CA ASN A 34 -10.96 -9.23 -2.85
C ASN A 34 -9.83 -8.20 -2.68
N ASN A 35 -10.18 -6.91 -2.71
CA ASN A 35 -9.20 -5.83 -2.48
C ASN A 35 -8.61 -5.91 -1.07
N PHE A 36 -9.44 -6.19 -0.06
CA PHE A 36 -8.97 -6.36 1.32
C PHE A 36 -7.91 -7.46 1.44
N ILE A 37 -8.19 -8.66 0.93
CA ILE A 37 -7.28 -9.81 1.00
C ILE A 37 -5.98 -9.51 0.23
N LEU A 38 -6.08 -8.88 -0.95
CA LEU A 38 -4.92 -8.52 -1.76
C LEU A 38 -3.99 -7.54 -1.03
N ILE A 39 -4.55 -6.47 -0.45
CA ILE A 39 -3.79 -5.48 0.32
C ILE A 39 -3.13 -6.14 1.53
N LEU A 40 -3.86 -7.01 2.24
CA LEU A 40 -3.34 -7.73 3.40
C LEU A 40 -2.16 -8.65 3.02
N ALA A 41 -2.28 -9.37 1.90
CA ALA A 41 -1.21 -10.24 1.41
C ALA A 41 0.05 -9.43 1.05
N LEU A 42 -0.10 -8.30 0.35
CA LEU A 42 1.01 -7.41 0.03
C LEU A 42 1.67 -6.83 1.29
N ALA A 43 0.86 -6.43 2.29
CA ALA A 43 1.37 -5.92 3.56
C ALA A 43 2.21 -6.98 4.29
N LEU A 44 1.76 -8.24 4.33
CA LEU A 44 2.52 -9.34 4.91
C LEU A 44 3.83 -9.60 4.15
N ILE A 45 3.80 -9.59 2.83
CA ILE A 45 4.99 -9.75 1.98
C ILE A 45 6.00 -8.63 2.27
N PHE A 46 5.57 -7.37 2.30
CA PHE A 46 6.45 -6.24 2.61
C PHE A 46 6.98 -6.28 4.05
N ALA A 47 6.17 -6.68 5.02
CA ALA A 47 6.63 -6.84 6.40
C ALA A 47 7.72 -7.92 6.49
N VAL A 48 7.51 -9.07 5.86
CA VAL A 48 8.48 -10.17 5.83
C VAL A 48 9.77 -9.75 5.12
N MET A 49 9.67 -9.13 3.93
CA MET A 49 10.85 -8.61 3.23
C MET A 49 11.58 -7.55 4.05
N GLY A 50 10.84 -6.65 4.71
CA GLY A 50 11.37 -5.64 5.61
C GLY A 50 12.14 -6.26 6.78
N MET A 51 11.60 -7.30 7.40
CA MET A 51 12.30 -8.04 8.46
C MET A 51 13.59 -8.70 7.96
N PHE A 52 13.57 -9.36 6.80
CA PHE A 52 14.78 -9.97 6.23
C PHE A 52 15.83 -8.94 5.83
N ALA A 53 15.42 -7.83 5.20
CA ALA A 53 16.31 -6.72 4.84
C ALA A 53 16.89 -6.03 6.08
N TYR A 54 16.07 -5.86 7.12
CA TYR A 54 16.52 -5.28 8.40
C TYR A 54 17.60 -6.14 9.05
N ARG A 55 17.42 -7.48 9.09
CA ARG A 55 18.43 -8.41 9.64
C ARG A 55 19.77 -8.38 8.90
N GLN A 56 19.78 -8.07 7.60
CA GLN A 56 21.02 -7.94 6.82
C GLN A 56 21.79 -6.65 7.13
N ARG A 57 21.14 -5.63 7.70
CA ARG A 57 21.80 -4.36 8.07
C ARG A 57 22.54 -4.43 9.41
N ASP A 58 22.16 -5.36 10.29
CA ASP A 58 22.83 -5.62 11.57
C ASP A 58 24.21 -6.31 11.42
N LEU A 59 24.62 -6.63 10.18
CA LEU A 59 25.92 -7.22 9.87
C LEU A 59 26.99 -6.18 9.49
N ILE A 60 26.65 -4.88 9.50
CA ILE A 60 27.58 -3.76 9.27
C ILE A 60 27.69 -2.98 10.58
N GLY A 61 28.38 -3.58 11.53
CA GLY A 61 28.68 -3.01 12.84
C GLY A 61 30.02 -3.56 13.32
N ASP A 62 31.09 -3.09 12.69
CA ASP A 62 32.44 -3.09 13.26
C ASP A 62 32.71 -1.71 13.87
#